data_AF-A0A853H8F1-F1
#
_entry.id   AF-A0A853H8F1-F1
#
_cell.length_a   1.000
_cell.length_b   1.000
_cell.length_c   1.000
_cell.angle_alpha   90.00
_cell.angle_beta   90.00
_cell.angle_gamma   90.00
#
_symmetry.space_group_name_H-M   'P 1'
#
loop_
_entity.id
_entity.type
_entity.pdbx_description
1 polymer ?
#
loop_
_entity_poly.entity_id
_entity_poly.type
_entity_poly.pdbx_seq_one_letter_code
_entity_poly.pdbx_strand_id
1 'polypeptide(L)'
;MSQLPDQIEEATAVSNRIRAALGCGEITEPHTPENVSRARLLRVRAGLCHVLTEIMPGITASAERDELYAWLFEIHSVTRAEECQARLEADK
;
A
#
# COMPACT_ATOMS: atom_id res chain seq x y z
N MET A 1 7.79 11.37 33.93
CA MET A 1 7.06 10.10 33.70
C MET A 1 7.32 9.71 32.25
N SER A 2 7.76 8.48 32.00
CA SER A 2 8.24 8.04 30.68
C SER A 2 7.10 7.98 29.67
N GLN A 3 7.13 8.85 28.65
CA GLN A 3 6.17 8.89 27.51
C GLN A 3 6.42 7.79 26.47
N LEU A 4 7.47 6.98 26.65
CA LEU A 4 7.90 5.96 25.68
C LEU A 4 6.89 4.79 25.49
N PRO A 5 6.28 4.22 26.55
CA PRO A 5 5.35 3.10 26.41
C PRO A 5 4.12 3.49 25.57
N ASP A 6 3.58 4.68 25.82
CA ASP A 6 2.38 5.21 25.17
C ASP A 6 2.61 5.43 23.67
N GLN A 7 3.80 5.92 23.29
CA GLN A 7 4.19 6.12 21.88
C GLN A 7 4.33 4.80 21.10
N ILE A 8 4.82 3.73 21.76
CA ILE A 8 4.95 2.40 21.15
C ILE A 8 3.57 1.80 20.91
N GLU A 9 2.66 1.94 21.86
CA GLU A 9 1.28 1.47 21.73
C GLU A 9 0.55 2.18 20.58
N GLU A 10 0.67 3.50 20.49
CA GLU A 10 0.07 4.30 19.42
C GLU A 10 0.63 3.93 18.03
N ALA A 11 1.96 3.80 17.90
CA ALA A 11 2.60 3.37 16.66
C ALA A 11 2.15 1.96 16.24
N THR A 12 1.98 1.06 17.20
CA THR A 12 1.49 -0.31 16.96
C THR A 12 0.04 -0.29 16.47
N ALA A 13 -0.83 0.54 17.07
CA ALA A 13 -2.21 0.70 16.64
C ALA A 13 -2.33 1.27 15.22
N VAL A 14 -1.50 2.26 14.86
CA VAL A 14 -1.41 2.79 13.49
C VAL A 14 -0.97 1.70 12.51
N SER A 15 0.10 0.98 12.83
CA SER A 15 0.64 -0.10 11.97
C SER A 15 -0.39 -1.21 11.74
N ASN A 16 -1.12 -1.61 12.79
CA ASN A 16 -2.18 -2.62 12.69
C ASN A 16 -3.34 -2.17 11.80
N ARG A 17 -3.77 -0.89 11.92
CA ARG A 17 -4.82 -0.34 11.04
C ARG A 17 -4.39 -0.34 9.58
N ILE A 18 -3.16 0.08 9.29
CA ILE A 18 -2.60 0.06 7.92
C ILE A 18 -2.54 -1.38 7.41
N ARG A 19 -2.03 -2.31 8.21
CA ARG A 19 -1.91 -3.73 7.83
C ARG A 19 -3.27 -4.38 7.53
N ALA A 20 -4.30 -4.01 8.30
CA ALA A 20 -5.66 -4.44 8.07
C ALA A 20 -6.23 -3.87 6.77
N ALA A 21 -6.05 -2.57 6.52
CA ALA A 21 -6.48 -1.91 5.29
C ALA A 21 -5.79 -2.48 4.03
N LEU A 22 -4.53 -2.91 4.18
CA LEU A 22 -3.77 -3.60 3.14
C LEU A 22 -4.14 -5.09 3.00
N GLY A 23 -4.98 -5.68 3.84
CA GLY A 23 -5.33 -7.11 3.73
C GLY A 23 -4.16 -8.07 3.95
N CYS A 24 -3.13 -7.67 4.71
CA CYS A 24 -1.92 -8.49 4.92
C CYS A 24 -2.15 -9.79 5.72
N GLY A 25 -3.35 -10.00 6.27
CA GLY A 25 -3.74 -11.24 6.95
C GLY A 25 -4.38 -12.29 6.02
N GLU A 26 -4.63 -11.95 4.76
CA GLU A 26 -5.29 -12.86 3.81
C GLU A 26 -4.33 -13.94 3.30
N ILE A 27 -4.76 -15.19 3.41
CA ILE A 27 -4.04 -16.35 2.85
C ILE A 27 -4.29 -16.36 1.35
N THR A 28 -3.22 -16.48 0.56
CA THR A 28 -3.31 -16.60 -0.89
C THR A 28 -3.31 -18.08 -1.28
N GLU A 29 -4.37 -18.54 -1.94
CA GLU A 29 -4.50 -19.90 -2.47
C GLU A 29 -4.65 -19.90 -4.01
N PRO A 30 -3.97 -20.80 -4.73
CA PRO A 30 -2.94 -21.72 -4.24
C PRO A 30 -1.67 -20.95 -3.82
N HIS A 31 -0.99 -21.46 -2.78
CA HIS A 31 0.13 -20.79 -2.12
C HIS A 31 1.46 -20.94 -2.89
N THR A 32 1.46 -20.58 -4.18
CA THR A 32 2.68 -20.55 -5.01
C THR A 32 3.45 -19.25 -4.81
N PRO A 33 4.77 -19.22 -5.05
CA PRO A 33 5.58 -17.99 -4.97
C PRO A 33 5.02 -16.85 -5.82
N GLU A 34 4.52 -17.15 -7.03
CA GLU A 34 3.97 -16.19 -7.98
C GLU A 34 2.68 -15.57 -7.45
N ASN A 35 1.78 -16.39 -6.90
CA ASN A 35 0.52 -15.91 -6.32
C ASN A 35 0.77 -15.06 -5.07
N VAL A 36 1.71 -15.46 -4.21
CA VAL A 36 2.11 -14.67 -3.05
C VAL A 36 2.69 -13.32 -3.48
N SER A 37 3.55 -13.31 -4.51
CA SER A 37 4.12 -12.09 -5.07
C SER A 37 3.04 -11.17 -5.64
N ARG A 38 2.14 -11.70 -6.46
CA ARG A 38 0.99 -10.97 -7.01
C ARG A 38 0.09 -10.40 -5.90
N ALA A 39 -0.23 -11.20 -4.89
CA ALA A 39 -1.03 -10.74 -3.77
C ALA A 39 -0.36 -9.56 -3.04
N ARG A 40 0.96 -9.62 -2.80
CA ARG A 40 1.71 -8.49 -2.22
C ARG A 40 1.61 -7.23 -3.09
N LEU A 41 1.76 -7.38 -4.41
CA LEU A 41 1.64 -6.26 -5.35
C LEU A 41 0.24 -5.63 -5.34
N LEU A 42 -0.82 -6.46 -5.32
CA LEU A 42 -2.21 -6.00 -5.21
C LEU A 42 -2.46 -5.20 -3.92
N ARG A 43 -1.87 -5.64 -2.80
CA ARG A 43 -1.96 -4.91 -1.53
C ARG A 43 -1.25 -3.56 -1.60
N VAL A 44 -0.05 -3.51 -2.18
CA VAL A 44 0.67 -2.24 -2.43
C VAL A 44 -0.18 -1.31 -3.28
N ARG A 45 -0.79 -1.82 -4.36
CA ARG A 45 -1.70 -1.04 -5.21
C ARG A 45 -2.89 -0.48 -4.43
N ALA A 46 -3.55 -1.31 -3.62
CA ALA A 46 -4.68 -0.88 -2.79
C ALA A 46 -4.26 0.21 -1.79
N GLY A 47 -3.09 0.06 -1.16
CA GLY A 47 -2.51 1.08 -0.28
C GLY A 47 -2.24 2.39 -0.99
N LEU A 48 -1.60 2.34 -2.16
CA LEU A 48 -1.31 3.53 -2.96
C LEU A 48 -2.60 4.23 -3.42
N CYS A 49 -3.61 3.48 -3.86
CA CYS A 49 -4.94 4.02 -4.16
C CYS A 49 -5.50 4.77 -2.95
N HIS A 50 -5.52 4.14 -1.77
CA HIS A 50 -6.04 4.76 -0.55
C HIS A 50 -5.27 6.03 -0.17
N VAL A 51 -3.94 6.03 -0.26
CA VAL A 51 -3.14 7.23 0.01
C VAL A 51 -3.53 8.35 -0.96
N LEU A 52 -3.59 8.07 -2.26
CA LEU A 52 -3.87 9.07 -3.29
C LEU A 52 -5.30 9.64 -3.20
N THR A 53 -6.30 8.84 -2.83
CA THR A 53 -7.72 9.26 -2.83
C THR A 53 -8.24 9.70 -1.47
N GLU A 54 -7.76 9.14 -0.37
CA GLU A 54 -8.30 9.41 0.97
C GLU A 54 -7.37 10.27 1.83
N ILE A 55 -6.05 10.08 1.70
CA ILE A 55 -5.07 10.76 2.58
C ILE A 55 -4.59 12.07 1.95
N MET A 56 -4.10 12.03 0.71
CA MET A 56 -3.50 13.18 0.03
C MET A 56 -4.42 14.40 -0.12
N PRO A 57 -5.76 14.27 -0.25
CA PRO A 57 -6.66 15.43 -0.26
C PRO A 57 -6.78 16.13 1.10
N GLY A 58 -6.52 15.42 2.21
CA GLY A 58 -6.53 15.99 3.55
C GLY A 58 -5.25 16.74 3.94
N ILE A 59 -4.21 16.65 3.11
CA ILE A 59 -2.93 17.33 3.33
C ILE A 59 -2.98 18.71 2.67
N THR A 60 -2.62 19.75 3.42
CA THR A 60 -2.53 21.13 2.93
C THR A 60 -1.65 21.20 1.67
N ALA A 61 -2.12 21.94 0.66
CA ALA A 61 -1.38 22.11 -0.57
C ALA A 61 -0.03 22.81 -0.31
N SER A 62 1.05 22.19 -0.77
CA SER A 62 2.41 22.71 -0.73
C SER A 62 3.21 22.10 -1.89
N ALA A 63 4.36 22.70 -2.22
CA ALA A 63 5.24 22.16 -3.25
C ALA A 63 5.70 20.73 -2.91
N GLU A 64 6.02 20.47 -1.63
CA GLU A 64 6.42 19.16 -1.13
C GLU A 64 5.28 18.14 -1.22
N ARG A 65 4.04 18.57 -0.94
CA ARG A 65 2.84 17.71 -1.09
C ARG A 65 2.63 17.33 -2.55
N ASP A 66 2.82 18.27 -3.48
CA ASP A 66 2.63 18.01 -4.90
C ASP A 66 3.74 17.14 -5.48
N GLU A 67 4.98 17.33 -5.04
CA GLU A 67 6.09 16.43 -5.36
C GLU A 67 5.82 15.02 -4.81
N LEU A 68 5.41 14.89 -3.55
CA LEU A 68 5.03 13.61 -2.95
C LEU A 68 3.89 12.94 -3.74
N TYR A 69 2.87 13.72 -4.13
CA TYR A 69 1.77 13.21 -4.95
C TYR A 69 2.28 12.63 -6.28
N ALA A 70 3.17 13.36 -6.97
CA ALA A 70 3.75 12.90 -8.24
C ALA A 70 4.54 11.60 -8.05
N TRP A 71 5.40 11.52 -7.03
CA TRP A 71 6.13 10.28 -6.71
C TRP A 71 5.20 9.10 -6.45
N LEU A 72 4.18 9.27 -5.61
CA LEU A 72 3.23 8.21 -5.29
C LEU A 72 2.41 7.78 -6.52
N PHE A 73 2.05 8.72 -7.39
CA PHE A 73 1.35 8.44 -8.63
C PHE A 73 2.20 7.60 -9.60
N GLU A 74 3.48 7.92 -9.75
CA GLU A 74 4.40 7.15 -10.59
C GLU A 74 4.61 5.73 -10.05
N ILE A 75 4.81 5.56 -8.74
CA ILE A 75 4.93 4.23 -8.10
C ILE A 75 3.66 3.41 -8.32
N HIS A 76 2.48 4.02 -8.17
CA HIS A 76 1.21 3.37 -8.44
C HIS A 76 1.09 2.93 -9.90
N SER A 77 1.55 3.77 -10.84
CA SER A 77 1.54 3.46 -12.27
C SER A 77 2.43 2.26 -12.61
N VAL A 78 3.65 2.20 -12.06
CA VAL A 78 4.55 1.05 -12.20
C VAL A 78 3.91 -0.22 -11.62
N THR A 79 3.35 -0.13 -10.41
CA THR A 79 2.68 -1.26 -9.75
C THR A 79 1.54 -1.81 -10.61
N ARG A 80 0.76 -0.94 -11.26
CA ARG A 80 -0.31 -1.34 -12.20
C ARG A 80 0.22 -2.02 -13.46
N ALA A 81 1.36 -1.57 -14.00
CA ALA A 81 1.95 -2.19 -15.18
C ALA A 81 2.38 -3.63 -14.90
N GLU A 82 3.04 -3.87 -13.78
CA GLU A 82 3.46 -5.21 -13.32
C GLU A 82 2.27 -6.14 -13.11
N GLU A 83 1.17 -5.65 -12.53
CA GLU A 83 -0.06 -6.43 -12.37
C GLU A 83 -0.67 -6.81 -13.73
N CYS A 84 -0.77 -5.86 -14.66
CA CYS A 84 -1.28 -6.11 -16.00
C CYS A 84 -0.43 -7.13 -16.74
N GLN A 85 0.89 -7.02 -16.68
CA GLN A 85 1.82 -7.96 -17.29
C GLN A 85 1.63 -9.37 -16.72
N ALA A 86 1.58 -9.49 -15.39
CA ALA A 86 1.35 -10.78 -14.76
C ALA A 86 0.02 -11.41 -15.21
N ARG A 87 -1.05 -10.61 -15.34
CA ARG A 87 -2.36 -11.12 -15.82
C ARG A 87 -2.27 -11.66 -17.24
N LEU A 88 -1.60 -10.92 -18.14
CA LEU A 88 -1.39 -11.35 -19.53
C LEU A 88 -0.56 -12.63 -19.65
N GLU A 89 0.34 -12.90 -18.71
CA GLU A 89 1.12 -14.14 -18.67
C GLU A 89 0.34 -15.34 -18.12
N ALA A 90 -0.63 -15.11 -17.22
CA ALA A 90 -1.48 -16.17 -16.69
C ALA A 90 -2.57 -16.64 -17.68
N ASP A 91 -2.94 -15.79 -18.64
CA ASP A 91 -3.94 -16.08 -19.68
C ASP A 91 -3.36 -16.77 -20.94
N LYS A 92 -2.05 -17.04 -20.97
CA LYS A 92 -1.34 -17.75 -22.05
C LYS A 92 -1.19 -19.24 -21.77
#